data_AF-A0A521MMQ5-F1
#
_entry.id   AF-A0A521MMQ5-F1
#
_cell.length_a   1.000
_cell.length_b   1.000
_cell.length_c   1.000
_cell.angle_alpha   90.00
_cell.angle_beta   90.00
_cell.angle_gamma   90.00
#
_symmetry.space_group_name_H-M   'P 1'
#
loop_
_entity.id
_entity.type
_entity.pdbx_description
1 polymer ?
#
loop_
_entity_poly.entity_id
_entity_poly.type
_entity_poly.pdbx_seq_one_letter_code
_entity_poly.pdbx_strand_id
1 'polypeptide(L)'
;MKHAFNTDFLLWLDIALDDIETARILYDKGKHRSSYFHFQQASEKANKAFAIMAGLLTAEELADIQHNQLKIYRKSLRKQEVKIQEIKTVVGKLPKGSEHPFLSEDILTTQSNAMNQGISHIDGLNNQNLKDLSLTELSAIIREIRKIDKIKIKLPKNIYPHIDKKFLELASWVGQFPTEEAQQAQQEYLDFVRNKEQSAEVYGYIDEVFKMAIKIGFVETVFFYCALLTIKHSSATRYPEVDTNPLKEYHPKMAIIKKQPAFMDLLEMAINRLKLIHDGKA
;
A
#
# COMPACT_ATOMS: atom_id res chain seq x y z
N MET A 1 4.05 30.14 4.30
CA MET A 1 2.91 29.55 5.05
C MET A 1 3.44 28.26 5.66
N LYS A 2 3.50 28.19 7.00
CA LYS A 2 4.31 27.21 7.75
C LYS A 2 3.72 25.79 7.65
N HIS A 3 4.56 24.83 7.26
CA HIS A 3 4.32 23.38 7.38
C HIS A 3 4.10 23.00 8.85
N ALA A 4 2.87 22.59 9.17
CA ALA A 4 2.49 22.05 10.48
C ALA A 4 1.93 20.62 10.34
N PHE A 5 2.51 19.79 9.47
CA PHE A 5 1.92 18.50 9.08
C PHE A 5 2.86 17.30 9.14
N ASN A 6 3.91 17.31 9.98
CA ASN A 6 4.90 16.22 9.99
C ASN A 6 5.06 15.46 11.31
N THR A 7 4.13 15.59 12.25
CA THR A 7 4.24 14.95 13.58
C THR A 7 3.10 14.01 13.97
N ASP A 8 1.98 14.00 13.24
CA ASP A 8 0.77 13.28 13.68
C ASP A 8 0.78 11.77 13.36
N PHE A 9 1.35 11.32 12.23
CA PHE A 9 1.23 9.89 11.87
C PHE A 9 2.12 8.98 12.74
N LEU A 10 3.27 9.44 13.23
CA LEU A 10 4.13 8.66 14.14
C LEU A 10 3.43 8.38 15.47
N LEU A 11 2.74 9.39 16.02
CA LEU A 11 1.92 9.23 17.22
C LEU A 11 0.83 8.17 16.99
N TRP A 12 0.20 8.14 15.82
CA TRP A 12 -0.80 7.12 15.49
C TRP A 12 -0.22 5.72 15.42
N LEU A 13 1.03 5.57 14.95
CA LEU A 13 1.73 4.30 14.95
C LEU A 13 2.09 3.84 16.37
N ASP A 14 2.50 4.76 17.24
CA ASP A 14 2.79 4.45 18.64
C ASP A 14 1.51 4.01 19.38
N ILE A 15 0.40 4.72 19.21
CA ILE A 15 -0.90 4.31 19.77
C ILE A 15 -1.35 2.95 19.21
N ALA A 16 -1.07 2.66 17.93
CA ALA A 16 -1.37 1.37 17.34
C ALA A 16 -0.56 0.22 17.99
N LEU A 17 0.69 0.47 18.38
CA LEU A 17 1.52 -0.50 19.11
C LEU A 17 0.97 -0.72 20.54
N ASP A 18 0.57 0.34 21.24
CA ASP A 18 -0.06 0.23 22.57
C ASP A 18 -1.37 -0.58 22.51
N ASP A 19 -2.17 -0.38 21.45
CA ASP A 19 -3.38 -1.17 21.20
C ASP A 19 -3.05 -2.66 20.92
N ILE A 20 -1.96 -2.97 20.23
CA ILE A 20 -1.50 -4.36 20.03
C ILE A 20 -1.11 -4.98 21.37
N GLU A 21 -0.33 -4.28 22.19
CA GLU A 21 0.08 -4.77 23.51
C GLU A 21 -1.15 -5.04 24.39
N THR A 22 -2.09 -4.10 24.41
CA THR A 22 -3.37 -4.24 25.13
C THR A 22 -4.16 -5.44 24.61
N ALA A 23 -4.22 -5.61 23.28
CA ALA A 23 -4.89 -6.75 22.66
C ALA A 23 -4.26 -8.08 23.10
N ARG A 24 -2.93 -8.17 23.17
CA ARG A 24 -2.19 -9.36 23.59
C ARG A 24 -2.47 -9.70 25.05
N ILE A 25 -2.39 -8.73 25.96
CA ILE A 25 -2.71 -8.92 27.39
C ILE A 25 -4.14 -9.45 27.57
N LEU A 26 -5.11 -8.86 26.87
CA LEU A 26 -6.52 -9.27 26.96
C LEU A 26 -6.73 -10.67 26.36
N TYR A 27 -6.01 -11.02 25.30
CA TYR A 27 -6.06 -12.36 24.70
C TYR A 27 -5.63 -13.42 25.71
N ASP A 28 -4.50 -13.20 26.39
CA ASP A 28 -3.92 -14.12 27.35
C ASP A 28 -4.79 -14.29 28.60
N LYS A 29 -5.57 -13.26 28.96
CA LYS A 29 -6.58 -13.33 30.02
C LYS A 29 -7.92 -13.93 29.58
N GLY A 30 -8.02 -14.45 28.36
CA GLY A 30 -9.24 -15.05 27.80
C GLY A 30 -10.34 -14.03 27.45
N LYS A 31 -10.01 -12.74 27.40
CA LYS A 31 -10.96 -11.65 27.06
C LYS A 31 -10.97 -11.41 25.55
N HIS A 32 -11.30 -12.45 24.77
CA HIS A 32 -11.12 -12.46 23.32
C HIS A 32 -11.89 -11.36 22.57
N ARG A 33 -13.12 -11.03 22.99
CA ARG A 33 -13.86 -9.89 22.41
C ARG A 33 -13.07 -8.57 22.56
N SER A 34 -12.66 -8.27 23.79
CA SER A 34 -11.94 -7.03 24.11
C SER A 34 -10.57 -7.00 23.42
N SER A 35 -9.89 -8.14 23.38
CA SER A 35 -8.66 -8.31 22.62
C SER A 35 -8.87 -7.99 21.14
N TYR A 36 -9.92 -8.54 20.51
CA TYR A 36 -10.21 -8.31 19.10
C TYR A 36 -10.58 -6.86 18.80
N PHE A 37 -11.29 -6.21 19.74
CA PHE A 37 -11.56 -4.77 19.66
C PHE A 37 -10.27 -3.94 19.61
N HIS A 38 -9.31 -4.18 20.51
CA HIS A 38 -8.04 -3.45 20.48
C HIS A 38 -7.20 -3.77 19.24
N PHE A 39 -7.21 -5.03 18.78
CA PHE A 39 -6.58 -5.38 17.50
C PHE A 39 -7.20 -4.63 16.31
N GLN A 40 -8.54 -4.45 16.32
CA GLN A 40 -9.24 -3.63 15.33
C GLN A 40 -8.85 -2.16 15.39
N GLN A 41 -8.68 -1.60 16.60
CA GLN A 41 -8.20 -0.23 16.81
C GLN A 41 -6.78 -0.02 16.31
N ALA A 42 -5.86 -0.96 16.62
CA ALA A 42 -4.49 -0.93 16.12
C ALA A 42 -4.45 -0.92 14.59
N SER A 43 -5.20 -1.82 13.96
CA SER A 43 -5.30 -1.90 12.49
C SER A 43 -5.82 -0.58 11.90
N GLU A 44 -6.87 0.00 12.49
CA GLU A 44 -7.46 1.26 12.02
C GLU A 44 -6.46 2.42 12.06
N LYS A 45 -5.74 2.57 13.18
CA LYS A 45 -4.74 3.63 13.34
C LYS A 45 -3.54 3.44 12.41
N ALA A 46 -3.03 2.22 12.30
CA ALA A 46 -1.92 1.88 11.40
C ALA A 46 -2.25 2.17 9.93
N ASN A 47 -3.43 1.77 9.47
CA ASN A 47 -3.91 2.03 8.11
C ASN A 47 -4.04 3.54 7.82
N LYS A 48 -4.59 4.31 8.77
CA LYS A 48 -4.75 5.76 8.63
C LYS A 48 -3.39 6.48 8.62
N ALA A 49 -2.47 6.07 9.50
CA ALA A 49 -1.10 6.59 9.51
C ALA A 49 -0.37 6.32 8.19
N PHE A 50 -0.50 5.12 7.63
CA PHE A 50 0.06 4.78 6.32
C PHE A 50 -0.51 5.64 5.20
N ALA A 51 -1.82 5.85 5.17
CA ALA A 51 -2.46 6.65 4.13
C ALA A 51 -1.97 8.10 4.11
N ILE A 52 -1.72 8.70 5.28
CA ILE A 52 -1.11 10.03 5.41
C ILE A 52 0.34 9.98 4.95
N MET A 53 1.14 9.05 5.50
CA MET A 53 2.58 8.97 5.24
C MET A 53 2.88 8.74 3.75
N ALA A 54 2.10 7.89 3.09
CA ALA A 54 2.25 7.61 1.66
C ALA A 54 1.61 8.68 0.75
N GLY A 55 1.06 9.77 1.32
CA GLY A 55 0.42 10.84 0.55
C GLY A 55 -0.82 10.40 -0.23
N LEU A 56 -1.46 9.31 0.20
CA LEU A 56 -2.63 8.75 -0.46
C LEU A 56 -3.89 9.56 -0.12
N LEU A 57 -4.01 9.97 1.14
CA LEU A 57 -5.15 10.73 1.68
C LEU A 57 -4.69 11.78 2.68
N THR A 58 -5.43 12.88 2.76
CA THR A 58 -5.23 13.91 3.79
C THR A 58 -5.94 13.53 5.09
N ALA A 59 -5.60 14.21 6.20
CA ALA A 59 -6.25 13.98 7.49
C ALA A 59 -7.78 14.24 7.43
N GLU A 60 -8.19 15.25 6.67
CA GLU A 60 -9.60 15.59 6.46
C GLU A 60 -10.34 14.46 5.74
N GLU A 61 -9.72 13.86 4.71
CA GLU A 61 -10.34 12.77 3.95
C GLU A 61 -10.47 11.47 4.75
N LEU A 62 -9.60 11.29 5.75
CA LEU A 62 -9.66 10.17 6.70
C LEU A 62 -10.81 10.31 7.70
N ALA A 63 -11.33 11.52 7.95
CA ALA A 63 -12.48 11.72 8.83
C ALA A 63 -13.73 10.98 8.28
N ASP A 64 -13.92 10.99 6.96
CA ASP A 64 -15.05 10.31 6.28
C ASP A 64 -14.97 8.78 6.26
N ILE A 65 -13.79 8.23 6.58
CA ILE A 65 -13.54 6.78 6.52
C ILE A 65 -14.19 6.08 7.71
N GLN A 66 -14.37 6.80 8.83
CA GLN A 66 -14.87 6.26 10.09
C GLN A 66 -14.12 4.98 10.45
N HIS A 67 -14.82 3.85 10.62
CA HIS A 67 -14.25 2.54 10.97
C HIS A 67 -14.14 1.57 9.79
N ASN A 68 -14.59 1.97 8.60
CA ASN A 68 -14.45 1.16 7.40
C ASN A 68 -13.09 1.42 6.76
N GLN A 69 -12.09 0.70 7.24
CA GLN A 69 -10.70 0.80 6.77
C GLN A 69 -10.55 0.51 5.26
N LEU A 70 -11.41 -0.33 4.66
CA LEU A 70 -11.36 -0.61 3.22
C LEU A 70 -11.67 0.62 2.36
N LYS A 71 -12.36 1.63 2.89
CA LYS A 71 -12.55 2.92 2.21
C LYS A 71 -11.22 3.64 1.93
N ILE A 72 -10.17 3.40 2.71
CA ILE A 72 -8.83 3.98 2.47
C ILE A 72 -8.32 3.53 1.10
N TYR A 73 -8.25 2.22 0.90
CA TYR A 73 -7.79 1.60 -0.34
C TYR A 73 -8.66 2.01 -1.53
N ARG A 74 -10.00 1.99 -1.35
CA ARG A 74 -10.94 2.38 -2.40
C ARG A 74 -10.78 3.85 -2.81
N LYS A 75 -10.71 4.78 -1.84
CA LYS A 75 -10.50 6.22 -2.12
C LYS A 75 -9.14 6.45 -2.80
N SER A 76 -8.09 5.78 -2.33
CA SER A 76 -6.74 5.87 -2.91
C SER A 76 -6.71 5.42 -4.38
N LEU A 77 -7.28 4.24 -4.69
CA LEU A 77 -7.38 3.75 -6.07
C LEU A 77 -8.17 4.70 -6.97
N ARG A 78 -9.27 5.27 -6.48
CA ARG A 78 -10.06 6.27 -7.23
C ARG A 78 -9.26 7.54 -7.52
N LYS A 79 -8.49 8.04 -6.55
CA LYS A 79 -7.61 9.19 -6.78
C LYS A 79 -6.54 8.90 -7.82
N GLN A 80 -5.92 7.73 -7.76
CA GLN A 80 -4.93 7.32 -8.75
C GLN A 80 -5.55 7.16 -10.13
N GLU A 81 -6.77 6.63 -10.22
CA GLU A 81 -7.51 6.50 -11.48
C GLU A 81 -7.78 7.87 -12.11
N VAL A 82 -8.26 8.85 -11.33
CA VAL A 82 -8.45 10.23 -11.80
C VAL A 82 -7.16 10.83 -12.33
N LYS A 83 -6.04 10.67 -11.59
CA LYS A 83 -4.71 11.12 -12.06
C LYS A 83 -4.30 10.47 -13.37
N ILE A 84 -4.56 9.18 -13.55
CA ILE A 84 -4.29 8.49 -14.82
C ILE A 84 -5.14 9.06 -15.94
N GLN A 85 -6.42 9.36 -15.71
CA GLN A 85 -7.26 9.99 -16.73
C GLN A 85 -6.79 11.40 -17.10
N GLU A 86 -6.30 12.17 -16.12
CA GLU A 86 -5.67 13.46 -16.36
C GLU A 86 -4.40 13.31 -17.21
N ILE A 87 -3.52 12.35 -16.86
CA ILE A 87 -2.31 12.05 -17.65
C ILE A 87 -2.69 11.63 -19.07
N LYS A 88 -3.66 10.73 -19.26
CA LYS A 88 -4.17 10.35 -20.58
C LYS A 88 -4.63 11.56 -21.39
N THR A 89 -5.37 12.47 -20.74
CA THR A 89 -5.86 13.70 -21.39
C THR A 89 -4.71 14.62 -21.81
N VAL A 90 -3.69 14.77 -20.96
CA VAL A 90 -2.50 15.58 -21.28
C VAL A 90 -1.70 14.94 -22.40
N VAL A 91 -1.39 13.65 -22.29
CA VAL A 91 -0.63 12.88 -23.29
C VAL A 91 -1.34 12.90 -24.64
N GLY A 92 -2.67 12.74 -24.67
CA GLY A 92 -3.46 12.81 -25.90
C GLY A 92 -3.45 14.18 -26.58
N LYS A 93 -3.07 15.25 -25.87
CA LYS A 93 -2.92 16.61 -26.44
C LYS A 93 -1.48 16.90 -26.88
N LEU A 94 -0.50 16.11 -26.44
CA LEU A 94 0.89 16.30 -26.83
C LEU A 94 1.11 15.80 -28.26
N PRO A 95 1.88 16.53 -29.10
CA PRO A 95 2.28 16.00 -30.39
C PRO A 95 3.02 14.68 -30.19
N LYS A 96 2.57 13.62 -30.86
CA LYS A 96 3.13 12.25 -30.72
C LYS A 96 3.13 11.72 -29.29
N GLY A 97 2.23 12.18 -28.42
CA GLY A 97 2.17 11.73 -27.03
C GLY A 97 1.88 10.23 -26.89
N SER A 98 1.12 9.63 -27.82
CA SER A 98 0.87 8.19 -27.85
C SER A 98 2.14 7.35 -28.05
N GLU A 99 3.21 7.95 -28.60
CA GLU A 99 4.51 7.32 -28.81
C GLU A 99 5.44 7.46 -27.58
N HIS A 100 5.00 8.12 -26.50
CA HIS A 100 5.83 8.33 -25.33
C HIS A 100 6.26 7.00 -24.68
N PRO A 101 7.57 6.70 -24.53
CA PRO A 101 8.06 5.37 -24.14
C PRO A 101 7.59 4.85 -22.78
N PHE A 102 7.18 5.76 -21.89
CA PHE A 102 6.71 5.46 -20.53
C PHE A 102 5.22 5.77 -20.29
N LEU A 103 4.57 6.48 -21.22
CA LEU A 103 3.21 7.01 -21.04
C LEU A 103 2.31 6.67 -22.25
N SER A 104 2.66 5.63 -23.00
CA SER A 104 1.85 5.13 -24.10
C SER A 104 0.43 4.78 -23.62
N GLU A 105 -0.54 4.88 -24.52
CA GLU A 105 -1.95 4.60 -24.23
C GLU A 105 -2.16 3.19 -23.63
N ASP A 106 -1.41 2.20 -24.09
CA ASP A 106 -1.48 0.83 -23.59
C ASP A 106 -1.07 0.72 -22.12
N ILE A 107 0.00 1.42 -21.72
CA ILE A 107 0.47 1.46 -20.33
C ILE A 107 -0.61 2.11 -19.45
N LEU A 108 -1.10 3.27 -19.86
CA LEU A 108 -2.09 4.03 -19.08
C LEU A 108 -3.44 3.29 -18.99
N THR A 109 -3.86 2.62 -20.07
CA THR A 109 -5.06 1.79 -20.10
C THR A 109 -4.93 0.57 -19.20
N THR A 110 -3.78 -0.11 -19.25
CA THR A 110 -3.48 -1.26 -18.39
C THR A 110 -3.56 -0.87 -16.92
N GLN A 111 -2.95 0.25 -16.55
CA GLN A 111 -2.98 0.76 -15.17
C GLN A 111 -4.39 1.17 -14.73
N SER A 112 -5.14 1.89 -15.58
CA SER A 112 -6.54 2.25 -15.30
C SER A 112 -7.43 1.03 -15.10
N ASN A 113 -7.27 -0.01 -15.94
CA ASN A 113 -8.00 -1.26 -15.81
C ASN A 113 -7.66 -1.98 -14.50
N ALA A 114 -6.38 -2.03 -14.11
CA ALA A 114 -5.96 -2.62 -12.84
C ALA A 114 -6.57 -1.88 -11.63
N MET A 115 -6.63 -0.55 -11.66
CA MET A 115 -7.28 0.25 -10.61
C MET A 115 -8.78 -0.04 -10.53
N ASN A 116 -9.46 -0.09 -11.67
CA ASN A 116 -10.89 -0.41 -11.74
C ASN A 116 -11.18 -1.82 -11.21
N GLN A 117 -10.35 -2.81 -11.58
CA GLN A 117 -10.42 -4.17 -11.03
C GLN A 117 -10.23 -4.17 -9.51
N GLY A 118 -9.25 -3.42 -8.99
CA GLY A 118 -9.03 -3.27 -7.55
C GLY A 118 -10.23 -2.65 -6.83
N ILE A 119 -10.85 -1.61 -7.41
CA ILE A 119 -12.06 -1.00 -6.86
C ILE A 119 -13.23 -1.98 -6.85
N SER A 120 -13.47 -2.67 -7.97
CA SER A 120 -14.51 -3.70 -8.06
C SER A 120 -14.27 -4.84 -7.08
N HIS A 121 -13.01 -5.25 -6.88
CA HIS A 121 -12.65 -6.25 -5.88
C HIS A 121 -13.02 -5.78 -4.47
N ILE A 122 -12.62 -4.57 -4.06
CA ILE A 122 -12.95 -4.00 -2.75
C ILE A 122 -14.47 -3.86 -2.55
N ASP A 123 -15.19 -3.39 -3.58
CA ASP A 123 -16.64 -3.26 -3.54
C ASP A 123 -17.31 -4.64 -3.37
N GLY A 124 -16.76 -5.68 -3.99
CA GLY A 124 -17.19 -7.07 -3.80
C GLY A 124 -16.96 -7.63 -2.39
N LEU A 125 -15.89 -7.22 -1.71
CA LEU A 125 -15.59 -7.66 -0.33
C LEU A 125 -16.65 -7.22 0.68
N ASN A 126 -17.34 -6.09 0.44
CA ASN A 126 -18.45 -5.66 1.30
C ASN A 126 -19.61 -6.65 1.29
N ASN A 127 -19.79 -7.41 0.21
CA ASN A 127 -20.87 -8.37 0.04
C ASN A 127 -20.49 -9.80 0.49
N GLN A 128 -19.23 -10.03 0.85
CA GLN A 128 -18.76 -11.34 1.32
C GLN A 128 -18.96 -11.49 2.84
N ASN A 129 -19.28 -12.71 3.26
CA ASN A 129 -19.28 -13.07 4.67
C ASN A 129 -17.85 -13.36 5.15
N LEU A 130 -17.09 -12.30 5.39
CA LEU A 130 -15.70 -12.38 5.85
C LEU A 130 -15.57 -12.78 7.32
N LYS A 131 -16.68 -12.87 8.06
CA LYS A 131 -16.72 -13.23 9.49
C LYS A 131 -16.26 -14.68 9.72
N ASP A 132 -16.44 -15.53 8.71
CA ASP A 132 -16.30 -16.99 8.83
C ASP A 132 -15.11 -17.57 8.05
N LEU A 133 -14.06 -16.77 7.83
CA LEU A 133 -12.82 -17.27 7.21
C LEU A 133 -12.30 -18.48 7.99
N SER A 134 -12.09 -19.58 7.28
CA SER A 134 -11.63 -20.84 7.84
C SER A 134 -10.19 -20.73 8.35
N LEU A 135 -9.81 -21.67 9.21
CA LEU A 135 -8.43 -21.76 9.69
C LEU A 135 -7.42 -21.94 8.54
N THR A 136 -7.83 -22.64 7.49
CA THR A 136 -7.01 -22.87 6.28
C THR A 136 -6.81 -21.58 5.51
N GLU A 137 -7.87 -20.80 5.27
CA GLU A 137 -7.78 -19.51 4.58
C GLU A 137 -6.91 -18.52 5.35
N LEU A 138 -7.13 -18.38 6.66
CA LEU A 138 -6.30 -17.52 7.50
C LEU A 138 -4.83 -17.95 7.52
N SER A 139 -4.57 -19.27 7.56
CA SER A 139 -3.21 -19.79 7.48
C SER A 139 -2.57 -19.54 6.11
N ALA A 140 -3.35 -19.62 5.03
CA ALA A 140 -2.88 -19.30 3.69
C ALA A 140 -2.51 -17.81 3.59
N ILE A 141 -3.36 -16.90 4.09
CA ILE A 141 -3.07 -15.46 4.13
C ILE A 141 -1.76 -15.19 4.87
N ILE A 142 -1.60 -15.72 6.10
CA ILE A 142 -0.36 -15.56 6.88
C ILE A 142 0.85 -16.09 6.11
N ARG A 143 0.71 -17.23 5.44
CA ARG A 143 1.78 -17.82 4.63
C ARG A 143 2.18 -16.92 3.47
N GLU A 144 1.22 -16.38 2.73
CA GLU A 144 1.50 -15.49 1.60
C GLU A 144 2.16 -14.18 2.07
N ILE A 145 1.69 -13.57 3.16
CA ILE A 145 2.34 -12.40 3.78
C ILE A 145 3.80 -12.71 4.13
N ARG A 146 4.05 -13.87 4.76
CA ARG A 146 5.41 -14.30 5.13
C ARG A 146 6.29 -14.63 3.93
N LYS A 147 5.73 -14.95 2.76
CA LYS A 147 6.52 -15.08 1.53
C LYS A 147 7.04 -13.73 1.09
N ILE A 148 6.18 -12.69 1.11
CA ILE A 148 6.56 -11.32 0.77
C ILE A 148 7.71 -10.83 1.65
N ASP A 149 7.61 -11.07 2.97
CA ASP A 149 8.65 -10.71 3.94
C ASP A 149 10.03 -11.32 3.63
N LYS A 150 10.04 -12.51 3.01
CA LYS A 150 11.27 -13.25 2.68
C LYS A 150 11.82 -12.92 1.30
N ILE A 151 11.15 -12.08 0.52
CA ILE A 151 11.62 -11.70 -0.82
C ILE A 151 12.92 -10.92 -0.66
N LYS A 152 14.01 -11.50 -1.17
CA LYS A 152 15.28 -10.79 -1.39
C LYS A 152 15.37 -10.46 -2.88
N ILE A 153 15.08 -9.21 -3.25
CA ILE A 153 15.26 -8.80 -4.64
C ILE A 153 16.74 -8.60 -4.92
N LYS A 154 17.17 -9.24 -6.01
CA LYS A 154 18.30 -8.81 -6.81
C LYS A 154 17.73 -8.50 -8.18
N LEU A 155 17.86 -7.26 -8.64
CA LEU A 155 17.43 -6.94 -9.99
C LEU A 155 18.23 -7.80 -10.98
N PRO A 156 17.56 -8.37 -12.00
CA PRO A 156 18.25 -9.20 -12.95
C PRO A 156 19.17 -8.29 -13.80
N LYS A 157 20.38 -8.75 -14.11
CA LYS A 157 21.40 -7.94 -14.81
C LYS A 157 20.93 -7.36 -16.15
N ASN A 158 19.93 -7.99 -16.77
CA ASN A 158 19.33 -7.54 -18.03
C ASN A 158 18.35 -6.36 -17.85
N ILE A 159 18.03 -5.94 -16.63
CA ILE A 159 17.15 -4.78 -16.42
C ILE A 159 17.82 -3.48 -16.85
N TYR A 160 19.12 -3.33 -16.60
CA TYR A 160 19.85 -2.10 -16.92
C TYR A 160 19.94 -1.86 -18.44
N PRO A 161 20.29 -2.86 -19.28
CA PRO A 161 20.13 -2.73 -20.73
C PRO A 161 18.71 -2.39 -21.19
N HIS A 162 17.68 -2.86 -20.48
CA HIS A 162 16.30 -2.52 -20.80
C HIS A 162 15.98 -1.06 -20.46
N ILE A 163 16.49 -0.57 -19.33
CA ILE A 163 16.40 0.84 -18.93
C ILE A 163 17.13 1.71 -19.96
N ASP A 164 18.35 1.37 -20.34
CA ASP A 164 19.12 2.06 -21.39
C ASP A 164 18.32 2.15 -22.69
N LYS A 165 17.73 1.03 -23.13
CA LYS A 165 16.87 1.00 -24.31
C LYS A 165 15.71 2.00 -24.19
N LYS A 166 15.05 2.08 -23.03
CA LYS A 166 13.95 3.03 -22.81
C LYS A 166 14.40 4.49 -22.78
N PHE A 167 15.58 4.79 -22.25
CA PHE A 167 16.16 6.13 -22.34
C PHE A 167 16.56 6.50 -23.78
N LEU A 168 17.05 5.55 -24.57
CA LEU A 168 17.32 5.77 -26.00
C LEU A 168 16.02 6.00 -26.79
N GLU A 169 14.96 5.25 -26.51
CA GLU A 169 13.62 5.50 -27.07
C GLU A 169 13.12 6.91 -26.69
N LEU A 170 13.36 7.35 -25.44
CA LEU A 170 12.98 8.69 -24.98
C LEU A 170 13.81 9.78 -25.67
N ALA A 171 15.12 9.61 -25.79
CA ALA A 171 15.99 10.52 -26.53
C ALA A 171 15.54 10.65 -27.98
N SER A 172 15.16 9.54 -28.61
CA SER A 172 14.64 9.52 -29.97
C SER A 172 13.27 10.19 -30.09
N TRP A 173 12.43 10.15 -29.06
CA TRP A 173 11.13 10.81 -29.05
C TRP A 173 11.28 12.32 -28.85
N VAL A 174 12.07 12.75 -27.86
CA VAL A 174 12.34 14.17 -27.59
C VAL A 174 13.07 14.86 -28.76
N GLY A 175 14.01 14.17 -29.42
CA GLY A 175 14.72 14.72 -30.58
C GLY A 175 13.85 15.02 -31.80
N GLN A 176 12.58 14.62 -31.80
CA GLN A 176 11.64 14.92 -32.89
C GLN A 176 11.05 16.33 -32.80
N PHE A 177 11.21 17.01 -31.66
CA PHE A 177 10.71 18.36 -31.45
C PHE A 177 11.80 19.38 -31.85
N PRO A 178 11.49 20.36 -32.70
CA PRO A 178 12.48 21.29 -33.25
C PRO A 178 12.73 22.49 -32.31
N THR A 179 12.94 22.25 -31.02
CA THR A 179 13.28 23.30 -30.04
C THR A 179 14.67 23.07 -29.46
N GLU A 180 15.33 24.14 -29.02
CA GLU A 180 16.66 24.07 -28.42
C GLU A 180 16.63 23.23 -27.13
N GLU A 181 15.57 23.37 -26.32
CA GLU A 181 15.39 22.59 -25.09
C GLU A 181 15.22 21.10 -25.38
N ALA A 182 14.52 20.74 -26.46
CA ALA A 182 14.35 19.35 -26.86
C ALA A 182 15.68 18.75 -27.35
N GLN A 183 16.48 19.50 -28.10
CA GLN A 183 17.81 19.06 -28.52
C GLN A 183 18.76 18.89 -27.33
N GLN A 184 18.71 19.81 -26.36
CA GLN A 184 19.47 19.70 -25.12
C GLN A 184 19.05 18.44 -24.34
N ALA A 185 17.75 18.25 -24.10
CA ALA A 185 17.25 17.08 -23.37
C ALA A 185 17.56 15.76 -24.08
N GLN A 186 17.48 15.72 -25.42
CA GLN A 186 17.92 14.57 -26.21
C GLN A 186 19.39 14.24 -25.93
N GLN A 187 20.27 15.24 -25.94
CA GLN A 187 21.70 15.05 -25.70
C GLN A 187 21.97 14.59 -24.27
N GLU A 188 21.26 15.14 -23.27
CA GLU A 188 21.34 14.69 -21.87
C GLU A 188 20.98 13.20 -21.71
N TYR A 189 19.92 12.72 -22.37
CA TYR A 189 19.56 11.31 -22.35
C TYR A 189 20.59 10.40 -23.05
N LEU A 190 21.15 10.86 -24.18
CA LEU A 190 22.21 10.11 -24.87
C LEU A 190 23.48 10.02 -24.02
N ASP A 191 23.85 11.11 -23.35
CA ASP A 191 25.03 11.17 -22.50
C ASP A 191 24.84 10.33 -21.23
N PHE A 192 23.65 10.30 -20.65
CA PHE A 192 23.30 9.39 -19.56
C PHE A 192 23.57 7.92 -19.93
N VAL A 193 23.14 7.46 -21.11
CA VAL A 193 23.32 6.06 -21.55
C VAL A 193 24.79 5.75 -21.90
N ARG A 194 25.52 6.74 -22.40
CA ARG A 194 26.95 6.62 -22.77
C ARG A 194 27.87 6.66 -21.55
N ASN A 195 27.56 7.48 -20.55
CA ASN A 195 28.34 7.64 -19.34
C ASN A 195 28.04 6.50 -18.35
N LYS A 196 28.91 5.48 -18.36
CA LYS A 196 28.73 4.30 -17.52
C LYS A 196 28.78 4.59 -16.02
N GLU A 197 29.52 5.61 -15.60
CA GLU A 197 29.57 6.01 -14.18
C GLU A 197 28.23 6.62 -13.73
N GLN A 198 27.71 7.58 -14.51
CA GLN A 198 26.41 8.21 -14.23
C GLN A 198 25.24 7.20 -14.28
N SER A 199 25.26 6.29 -15.27
CA SER A 199 24.24 5.22 -15.35
C SER A 199 24.29 4.27 -14.15
N ALA A 200 25.49 3.94 -13.65
CA ALA A 200 25.66 3.06 -12.50
C ALA A 200 25.10 3.65 -11.21
N GLU A 201 25.23 4.97 -11.01
CA GLU A 201 24.60 5.67 -9.88
C GLU A 201 23.08 5.56 -9.92
N VAL A 202 22.47 5.84 -11.08
CA VAL A 202 21.01 5.74 -11.26
C VAL A 202 20.53 4.30 -11.08
N TYR A 203 21.28 3.30 -11.56
CA TYR A 203 20.96 1.90 -11.32
C TYR A 203 20.99 1.54 -9.84
N GLY A 204 21.97 2.07 -9.09
CA GLY A 204 22.03 1.93 -7.64
C GLY A 204 20.79 2.51 -6.96
N TYR A 205 20.34 3.69 -7.40
CA TYR A 205 19.10 4.29 -6.90
C TYR A 205 17.86 3.43 -7.24
N ILE A 206 17.77 2.92 -8.47
CA ILE A 206 16.68 2.03 -8.89
C ILE A 206 16.64 0.78 -8.02
N ASP A 207 17.79 0.15 -7.76
CA ASP A 207 17.90 -1.00 -6.85
C ASP A 207 17.33 -0.68 -5.46
N GLU A 208 17.68 0.47 -4.89
CA GLU A 208 17.17 0.90 -3.57
C GLU A 208 15.66 1.19 -3.60
N VAL A 209 15.16 1.83 -4.66
CA VAL A 209 13.71 2.06 -4.84
C VAL A 209 12.96 0.74 -4.92
N PHE A 210 13.47 -0.26 -5.65
CA PHE A 210 12.83 -1.58 -5.72
C PHE A 210 12.83 -2.29 -4.37
N LYS A 211 13.94 -2.25 -3.63
CA LYS A 211 14.01 -2.81 -2.26
C LYS A 211 13.00 -2.13 -1.34
N MET A 212 12.88 -0.81 -1.43
CA MET A 212 11.91 -0.03 -0.66
C MET A 212 10.48 -0.40 -1.04
N ALA A 213 10.18 -0.55 -2.33
CA ALA A 213 8.85 -0.91 -2.83
C ALA A 213 8.37 -2.27 -2.28
N ILE A 214 9.24 -3.27 -2.13
CA ILE A 214 8.87 -4.56 -1.48
C ILE A 214 8.51 -4.34 -0.02
N LYS A 215 9.31 -3.53 0.71
CA LYS A 215 9.09 -3.27 2.13
C LYS A 215 7.76 -2.57 2.34
N ILE A 216 7.43 -1.59 1.49
CA ILE A 216 6.12 -0.94 1.45
C ILE A 216 5.03 -1.95 1.09
N GLY A 217 5.24 -2.78 0.06
CA GLY A 217 4.28 -3.81 -0.34
C GLY A 217 3.97 -4.81 0.77
N PHE A 218 4.95 -5.19 1.58
CA PHE A 218 4.72 -5.98 2.80
C PHE A 218 3.82 -5.24 3.79
N VAL A 219 4.14 -3.98 4.10
CA VAL A 219 3.37 -3.15 5.05
C VAL A 219 1.92 -3.02 4.58
N GLU A 220 1.72 -2.62 3.33
CA GLU A 220 0.41 -2.45 2.72
C GLU A 220 -0.39 -3.76 2.73
N THR A 221 0.24 -4.89 2.38
CA THR A 221 -0.42 -6.19 2.39
C THR A 221 -0.88 -6.58 3.79
N VAL A 222 -0.04 -6.40 4.82
CA VAL A 222 -0.42 -6.66 6.22
C VAL A 222 -1.59 -5.77 6.64
N PHE A 223 -1.50 -4.47 6.35
CA PHE A 223 -2.53 -3.50 6.74
C PHE A 223 -3.86 -3.78 6.03
N PHE A 224 -3.82 -4.18 4.77
CA PHE A 224 -5.01 -4.57 4.00
C PHE A 224 -5.69 -5.80 4.59
N TYR A 225 -4.93 -6.86 4.88
CA TYR A 225 -5.52 -8.06 5.46
C TYR A 225 -6.01 -7.82 6.90
N CYS A 226 -5.32 -7.02 7.72
CA CYS A 226 -5.82 -6.66 9.04
C CYS A 226 -7.12 -5.84 8.95
N ALA A 227 -7.20 -4.89 8.02
CA ALA A 227 -8.43 -4.15 7.73
C ALA A 227 -9.57 -5.09 7.29
N LEU A 228 -9.28 -6.03 6.40
CA LEU A 228 -10.24 -7.02 5.90
C LEU A 228 -10.80 -7.90 7.03
N LEU A 229 -9.92 -8.37 7.91
CA LEU A 229 -10.31 -9.24 9.03
C LEU A 229 -11.08 -8.48 10.11
N THR A 230 -10.90 -7.17 10.22
CA THR A 230 -11.48 -6.40 11.31
C THR A 230 -12.76 -5.65 10.90
N ILE A 231 -13.00 -5.42 9.61
CA ILE A 231 -14.14 -4.64 9.12
C ILE A 231 -15.51 -5.23 9.47
N LYS A 232 -15.69 -6.56 9.39
CA LYS A 232 -16.97 -7.20 9.74
C LYS A 232 -17.19 -7.35 11.25
N HIS A 233 -16.13 -7.13 12.02
CA HIS A 233 -16.14 -7.25 13.47
C HIS A 233 -16.16 -5.88 14.16
N SER A 234 -15.96 -4.78 13.42
CA SER A 234 -15.93 -3.43 13.99
C SER A 234 -17.25 -3.06 14.67
N SER A 235 -18.39 -3.47 14.11
CA SER A 235 -19.70 -3.23 14.73
C SER A 235 -19.97 -4.26 15.83
N ALA A 236 -19.80 -5.55 15.56
CA ALA A 236 -20.11 -6.64 16.49
C ALA A 236 -19.27 -6.61 17.78
N THR A 237 -18.02 -6.13 17.72
CA THR A 237 -17.22 -5.94 18.94
C THR A 237 -17.65 -4.74 19.77
N ARG A 238 -18.28 -3.73 19.17
CA ARG A 238 -18.59 -2.43 19.78
C ARG A 238 -20.03 -2.32 20.29
N TYR A 239 -20.99 -2.77 19.48
CA TYR A 239 -22.41 -2.66 19.76
C TYR A 239 -23.06 -4.04 19.64
N PRO A 240 -23.84 -4.49 20.65
CA PRO A 240 -24.70 -5.65 20.49
C PRO A 240 -25.82 -5.29 19.50
N GLU A 241 -26.03 -6.11 18.46
CA GLU A 241 -27.27 -6.02 17.67
C GLU A 241 -28.41 -6.70 18.44
N VAL A 242 -29.66 -6.41 18.07
CA VAL A 242 -30.87 -6.77 18.84
C VAL A 242 -30.96 -8.27 19.20
N ASP A 243 -30.26 -9.15 18.48
CA ASP A 243 -30.22 -10.60 18.74
C ASP A 243 -28.81 -11.22 18.81
N THR A 244 -27.73 -10.41 18.87
CA THR A 244 -26.36 -10.93 19.04
C THR A 244 -25.81 -10.62 20.42
N ASN A 245 -25.21 -11.63 21.07
CA ASN A 245 -24.42 -11.44 22.28
C ASN A 245 -22.93 -11.48 21.93
N PRO A 246 -22.24 -10.32 21.83
CA PRO A 246 -20.82 -10.25 21.50
C PRO A 246 -19.92 -11.05 22.44
N LEU A 247 -20.34 -11.29 23.70
CA LEU A 247 -19.55 -12.08 24.65
C LEU A 247 -19.57 -13.58 24.32
N LYS A 248 -20.60 -14.05 23.61
CA LYS A 248 -20.71 -15.46 23.17
C LYS A 248 -20.13 -15.66 21.77
N GLU A 249 -20.03 -14.59 20.99
CA GLU A 249 -19.51 -14.64 19.63
C GLU A 249 -18.01 -14.96 19.61
N TYR A 250 -17.20 -14.23 20.39
CA TYR A 250 -15.73 -14.39 20.37
C TYR A 250 -15.26 -15.43 21.38
N HIS A 251 -14.95 -16.63 20.90
CA HIS A 251 -14.50 -17.75 21.73
C HIS A 251 -13.24 -18.45 21.19
N PRO A 252 -12.47 -19.17 22.02
CA PRO A 252 -11.18 -19.78 21.63
C PRO A 252 -11.26 -20.75 20.45
N LYS A 253 -12.44 -21.34 20.19
CA LYS A 253 -12.62 -22.27 19.06
C LYS A 253 -12.70 -21.57 17.69
N MET A 254 -12.99 -20.27 17.63
CA MET A 254 -13.11 -19.54 16.35
C MET A 254 -11.76 -19.48 15.64
N ALA A 255 -11.77 -19.62 14.31
CA ALA A 255 -10.56 -19.56 13.51
C ALA A 255 -9.85 -18.20 13.64
N ILE A 256 -10.63 -17.11 13.61
CA ILE A 256 -10.08 -15.76 13.72
C ILE A 256 -9.41 -15.50 15.06
N ILE A 257 -10.01 -15.96 16.17
CA ILE A 257 -9.41 -15.86 17.51
C ILE A 257 -8.12 -16.69 17.58
N LYS A 258 -8.12 -17.94 17.09
CA LYS A 258 -6.91 -18.79 17.08
C LYS A 258 -5.75 -18.18 16.30
N LYS A 259 -6.03 -17.38 15.27
CA LYS A 259 -5.02 -16.76 14.41
C LYS A 259 -4.72 -15.32 14.78
N GLN A 260 -5.50 -14.71 15.67
CA GLN A 260 -5.34 -13.33 16.09
C GLN A 260 -3.92 -13.01 16.56
N PRO A 261 -3.23 -13.83 17.40
CA PRO A 261 -1.86 -13.53 17.81
C PRO A 261 -0.89 -13.41 16.63
N ALA A 262 -1.01 -14.29 15.62
CA ALA A 262 -0.15 -14.23 14.45
C ALA A 262 -0.38 -12.98 13.59
N PHE A 263 -1.62 -12.46 13.54
CA PHE A 263 -1.92 -11.19 12.88
C PHE A 263 -1.47 -9.98 13.70
N MET A 264 -1.53 -10.04 15.04
CA MET A 264 -0.92 -9.00 15.90
C MET A 264 0.58 -8.88 15.63
N ASP A 265 1.30 -10.01 15.58
CA ASP A 265 2.74 -10.02 15.32
C ASP A 265 3.07 -9.45 13.93
N LEU A 266 2.30 -9.82 12.91
CA LEU A 266 2.46 -9.26 11.57
C LEU A 266 2.19 -7.76 11.53
N LEU A 267 1.13 -7.30 12.21
CA LEU A 267 0.77 -5.88 12.28
C LEU A 267 1.86 -5.06 12.99
N GLU A 268 2.38 -5.57 14.12
CA GLU A 268 3.50 -4.99 14.85
C GLU A 268 4.76 -4.90 13.97
N MET A 269 5.09 -5.98 13.25
CA MET A 269 6.21 -5.99 12.30
C MET A 269 6.03 -4.93 11.19
N ALA A 270 4.83 -4.81 10.64
CA ALA A 270 4.53 -3.85 9.59
C ALA A 270 4.59 -2.40 10.10
N ILE A 271 4.07 -2.12 11.30
CA ILE A 271 4.18 -0.79 11.93
C ILE A 271 5.65 -0.41 12.15
N ASN A 272 6.44 -1.31 12.75
CA ASN A 272 7.86 -1.06 12.99
C ASN A 272 8.64 -0.86 11.69
N ARG A 273 8.33 -1.63 10.64
CA ARG A 273 8.92 -1.45 9.31
C ARG A 273 8.55 -0.09 8.71
N LEU A 274 7.30 0.35 8.86
CA LEU A 274 6.87 1.66 8.38
C LEU A 274 7.63 2.80 9.07
N LYS A 275 7.85 2.70 10.39
CA LYS A 275 8.68 3.66 11.14
C LYS A 275 10.12 3.70 10.61
N LEU A 276 10.73 2.56 10.34
CA LEU A 276 12.08 2.50 9.75
C LEU A 276 12.15 3.11 8.35
N ILE A 277 11.10 2.92 7.53
CA ILE A 277 11.00 3.52 6.19
C ILE A 277 10.98 5.04 6.30
N HIS A 278 10.17 5.57 7.21
CA HIS A 278 10.10 7.01 7.45
C HIS A 278 11.44 7.60 7.90
N ASP A 279 12.15 6.91 8.78
CA ASP A 279 13.46 7.32 9.28
C ASP A 279 14.59 7.24 8.24
N GLY A 280 14.34 6.71 7.04
CA GLY A 280 15.37 6.43 6.04
C GLY A 280 16.33 5.30 6.44
N LYS A 281 15.92 4.43 7.37
CA LYS A 281 16.73 3.33 7.94
C LYS A 281 16.31 1.95 7.44
N ALA A 282 15.30 1.88 6.57
CA ALA A 282 14.70 0.62 6.13
C ALA A 282 15.58 -0.14 5.16
#